data_AF-A0A1P8UEK1-F1
#
_entry.id   AF-A0A1P8UEK1-F1
#
_cell.length_a   1.000
_cell.length_b   1.000
_cell.length_c   1.000
_cell.angle_alpha   90.00
_cell.angle_beta   90.00
_cell.angle_gamma   90.00
#
_symmetry.space_group_name_H-M   'P 1'
#
loop_
_entity.id
_entity.type
_entity.pdbx_description
1 polymer ?
#
loop_
_entity_poly.entity_id
_entity_poly.type
_entity_poly.pdbx_seq_one_letter_code
_entity_poly.pdbx_strand_id
1 'polypeptide(L)'
;MAWRARYCSLKQIADQSKSPISPNPRAFIASPMKQSGFNALRIHRGKVWRRRAALMCAALCLAAGSGVVTAAAPQDGVLGTWVTPGGKSHVTIEAGPHGTYAGRIVWLRHPDYPHDYPANDSDQALAGRPKVDNHNPDRKLRNRPILGLRVISGFHWNASDNAYVGGACYDPTDGKTYHCRMWLTDGGKELKLRGYVWIFYKTQTWRRLSGH
;
A
#
# COMPACT_ATOMS: atom_id res chain seq x y z
N MET A 1 9.28 1.33 -68.77
CA MET A 1 10.34 2.33 -68.49
C MET A 1 10.89 2.04 -67.12
N ALA A 2 12.12 1.50 -67.08
CA ALA A 2 12.86 1.13 -65.88
C ALA A 2 13.34 2.39 -65.14
N TRP A 3 13.60 2.30 -63.83
CA TRP A 3 14.88 2.69 -63.23
C TRP A 3 15.00 2.12 -61.81
N ARG A 4 16.03 1.29 -61.61
CA ARG A 4 16.57 0.84 -60.31
C ARG A 4 17.60 1.88 -59.86
N ALA A 5 17.76 2.09 -58.56
CA ALA A 5 19.10 2.27 -57.98
C ALA A 5 19.09 1.98 -56.47
N ARG A 6 19.91 1.00 -56.07
CA ARG A 6 20.38 0.74 -54.71
C ARG A 6 21.54 1.69 -54.41
N TYR A 7 21.75 2.05 -53.15
CA TYR A 7 23.11 2.23 -52.62
C TYR A 7 23.23 1.65 -51.21
N CYS A 8 24.39 1.05 -51.01
CA CYS A 8 24.87 0.23 -49.90
C CYS A 8 26.17 0.90 -49.38
N SER A 9 26.69 0.41 -48.24
CA SER A 9 28.05 0.61 -47.68
C SER A 9 28.14 1.61 -46.51
N LEU A 10 28.32 1.18 -45.25
CA LEU A 10 29.53 0.64 -44.58
C LEU A 10 30.64 1.68 -44.31
N LYS A 11 30.87 1.92 -43.00
CA LYS A 11 32.11 2.24 -42.24
C LYS A 11 31.60 2.67 -40.84
N GLN A 12 31.76 1.97 -39.71
CA GLN A 12 32.88 1.28 -39.07
C GLN A 12 34.11 2.17 -38.82
N ILE A 13 34.57 2.18 -37.55
CA ILE A 13 35.83 2.64 -36.89
C ILE A 13 35.40 3.37 -35.59
N ALA A 14 35.48 2.72 -34.41
CA ALA A 14 36.61 2.72 -33.45
C ALA A 14 36.89 4.14 -32.91
N ASP A 15 37.18 4.41 -31.64
CA ASP A 15 38.11 3.72 -30.76
C ASP A 15 37.98 4.30 -29.34
N GLN A 16 38.52 3.53 -28.41
CA GLN A 16 38.70 3.62 -26.97
C GLN A 16 39.24 4.96 -26.44
N SER A 17 38.92 5.26 -25.18
CA SER A 17 39.97 5.60 -24.20
C SER A 17 39.47 5.42 -22.77
N LYS A 18 39.95 4.35 -22.13
CA LYS A 18 40.08 4.22 -20.67
C LYS A 18 40.88 5.39 -20.10
N SER A 19 40.65 5.76 -18.83
CA SER A 19 41.70 5.96 -17.81
C SER A 19 41.15 6.31 -16.41
N PRO A 20 41.96 6.14 -15.33
CA PRO A 20 41.47 5.62 -14.05
C PRO A 20 41.80 6.48 -12.80
N ILE A 21 41.28 6.04 -11.64
CA ILE A 21 41.80 6.18 -10.25
C ILE A 21 42.08 7.58 -9.67
N SER A 22 41.44 7.89 -8.53
CA SER A 22 42.16 8.30 -7.30
C SER A 22 41.28 8.13 -6.04
N PRO A 23 41.80 7.50 -4.96
CA PRO A 23 41.21 7.48 -3.63
C PRO A 23 41.80 8.57 -2.74
N ASN A 24 41.04 9.10 -1.78
CA ASN A 24 41.60 9.91 -0.69
C ASN A 24 41.31 9.29 0.68
N PRO A 25 42.35 8.83 1.42
CA PRO A 25 42.23 8.31 2.77
C PRO A 25 42.53 9.41 3.80
N ARG A 26 41.68 9.54 4.83
CA ARG A 26 42.10 10.11 6.11
C ARG A 26 41.57 9.27 7.26
N ALA A 27 42.41 8.32 7.66
CA ALA A 27 42.46 7.84 9.02
C ALA A 27 42.99 8.98 9.92
N PHE A 28 42.27 9.29 10.99
CA PHE A 28 42.83 9.99 12.15
C PHE A 28 42.50 9.18 13.41
N ILE A 29 43.53 8.46 13.87
CA ILE A 29 44.07 8.42 15.23
C ILE A 29 43.08 8.17 16.38
N ALA A 30 43.29 7.02 17.02
CA ALA A 30 42.76 6.60 18.30
C ALA A 30 43.14 7.51 19.47
N SER A 31 42.30 7.54 20.51
CA SER A 31 42.73 7.64 21.90
C SER A 31 41.65 7.09 22.85
N PRO A 32 41.97 6.11 23.70
CA PRO A 32 41.08 5.65 24.76
C PRO A 32 41.35 6.44 26.06
N MET A 33 40.33 7.11 26.61
CA MET A 33 40.43 7.70 27.96
C MET A 33 39.68 6.85 28.98
N LYS A 34 40.50 6.08 29.71
CA LYS A 34 40.42 5.66 31.11
C LYS A 34 39.05 5.69 31.80
N GLN A 35 38.55 4.48 32.07
CA GLN A 35 37.88 4.19 33.34
C GLN A 35 38.87 4.39 34.50
N SER A 36 38.44 5.07 35.55
CA SER A 36 39.09 5.05 36.86
C SER A 36 38.00 4.89 37.90
N GLY A 37 38.06 3.74 38.58
CA GLY A 37 37.23 3.47 39.74
C GLY A 37 37.61 4.39 40.89
N PHE A 38 36.61 4.74 41.69
CA PHE A 38 36.84 5.17 43.06
C PHE A 38 36.31 4.12 44.00
N ASN A 39 37.23 3.73 44.87
CA ASN A 39 37.08 2.74 45.92
C ASN A 39 35.98 3.12 46.92
N ALA A 40 35.37 2.07 47.43
CA ALA A 40 34.59 2.06 48.65
C ALA A 40 35.36 2.73 49.81
N LEU A 41 34.64 3.54 50.58
CA LEU A 41 34.96 3.74 51.99
C LEU A 41 33.75 3.35 52.86
N ARG A 42 34.13 2.79 53.99
CA ARG A 42 33.41 1.87 54.86
C ARG A 42 33.09 2.61 56.17
N ILE A 43 32.13 2.05 56.93
CA ILE A 43 31.90 2.20 58.39
C ILE A 43 31.23 3.55 58.78
N HIS A 44 30.05 3.57 59.42
CA HIS A 44 29.95 3.27 60.85
C HIS A 44 28.59 2.74 61.35
N ARG A 45 28.77 1.93 62.39
CA ARG A 45 27.81 1.18 63.20
C ARG A 45 26.81 2.07 63.95
N GLY A 46 25.62 1.51 64.14
CA GLY A 46 24.99 1.40 65.45
C GLY A 46 23.90 2.42 65.78
N LYS A 47 22.67 1.94 65.92
CA LYS A 47 22.01 1.84 67.23
C LYS A 47 20.64 1.18 67.08
N VAL A 48 20.48 0.09 67.80
CA VAL A 48 19.23 -0.64 68.03
C VAL A 48 18.33 0.26 68.86
N TRP A 49 17.15 0.63 68.35
CA TRP A 49 16.09 1.24 69.16
C TRP A 49 14.85 0.37 69.12
N ARG A 50 14.38 0.02 70.31
CA ARG A 50 13.28 -0.91 70.57
C ARG A 50 11.94 -0.24 70.26
N ARG A 51 11.10 -1.00 69.54
CA ARG A 51 9.64 -1.15 69.66
C ARG A 51 8.78 0.12 69.54
N ARG A 52 7.94 0.15 68.49
CA ARG A 52 6.48 0.32 68.60
C ARG A 52 5.81 -0.19 67.32
N ALA A 53 4.88 -1.12 67.51
CA ALA A 53 4.02 -1.65 66.46
C ALA A 53 3.09 -0.53 65.95
N ALA A 54 3.00 -0.39 64.63
CA ALA A 54 1.88 0.27 63.97
C ALA A 54 1.56 -0.55 62.72
N LEU A 55 0.37 -1.14 62.74
CA LEU A 55 -0.28 -1.84 61.64
C LEU A 55 -0.40 -0.91 60.43
N MET A 56 0.23 -1.27 59.31
CA MET A 56 -0.25 -0.95 57.98
C MET A 56 0.11 -2.13 57.07
N CYS A 57 -0.82 -3.08 56.94
CA CYS A 57 -0.78 -4.03 55.84
C CYS A 57 -0.96 -3.21 54.55
N ALA A 58 0.13 -3.09 53.79
CA ALA A 58 0.10 -2.55 52.44
C ALA A 58 -0.74 -3.48 51.55
N ALA A 59 -2.04 -3.22 51.46
CA ALA A 59 -2.88 -3.74 50.40
C ALA A 59 -2.64 -2.88 49.14
N LEU A 60 -1.45 -3.01 48.56
CA LEU A 60 -1.20 -2.58 47.20
C LEU A 60 -1.84 -3.63 46.27
N CYS A 61 -3.15 -3.56 46.13
CA CYS A 61 -3.84 -4.30 45.08
C CYS A 61 -3.33 -3.76 43.74
N LEU A 62 -2.41 -4.50 43.12
CA LEU A 62 -2.09 -4.37 41.71
C LEU A 62 -3.38 -4.56 40.92
N ALA A 63 -4.03 -3.48 40.54
CA ALA A 63 -4.94 -3.48 39.42
C ALA A 63 -4.08 -3.62 38.16
N ALA A 64 -3.69 -4.86 37.83
CA ALA A 64 -3.15 -5.21 36.53
C ALA A 64 -4.28 -4.96 35.52
N GLY A 65 -4.27 -3.77 34.91
CA GLY A 65 -5.18 -3.43 33.84
C GLY A 65 -5.02 -4.43 32.72
N SER A 66 -6.07 -5.21 32.44
CA SER A 66 -6.18 -6.00 31.22
C SER A 66 -6.24 -5.04 30.04
N GLY A 67 -5.06 -4.63 29.56
CA GLY A 67 -4.94 -3.90 28.31
C GLY A 67 -5.41 -4.81 27.18
N VAL A 68 -6.47 -4.41 26.49
CA VAL A 68 -6.85 -5.03 25.23
C VAL A 68 -5.75 -4.68 24.23
N VAL A 69 -4.85 -5.62 23.96
CA VAL A 69 -3.88 -5.49 22.88
C VAL A 69 -4.67 -5.63 21.57
N THR A 70 -5.05 -4.50 20.98
CA THR A 70 -5.51 -4.51 19.60
C THR A 70 -4.32 -4.86 18.72
N ALA A 71 -4.29 -6.09 18.21
CA ALA A 71 -3.30 -6.52 17.23
C ALA A 71 -3.35 -5.54 16.05
N ALA A 72 -2.25 -4.83 15.80
CA ALA A 72 -2.11 -4.01 14.61
C ALA A 72 -2.29 -4.92 13.39
N ALA A 73 -3.11 -4.50 12.43
CA ALA A 73 -3.21 -5.24 11.18
C ALA A 73 -1.81 -5.25 10.53
N PRO A 74 -1.34 -6.39 10.00
CA PRO A 74 -0.08 -6.42 9.27
C PRO A 74 -0.09 -5.33 8.20
N GLN A 75 1.00 -4.57 8.06
CA GLN A 75 1.12 -3.52 7.05
C GLN A 75 0.74 -4.04 5.65
N ASP A 76 1.07 -5.29 5.32
CA ASP A 76 0.74 -5.93 4.05
C ASP A 76 -0.56 -6.74 4.08
N GLY A 77 -1.39 -6.54 5.11
CA GLY A 77 -2.67 -7.23 5.27
C GLY A 77 -3.62 -6.97 4.10
N VAL A 78 -3.50 -5.86 3.37
CA VAL A 78 -4.37 -5.55 2.22
C VAL A 78 -4.06 -6.37 0.96
N LEU A 79 -2.90 -7.01 0.90
CA LEU A 79 -2.51 -7.78 -0.27
C LEU A 79 -3.47 -8.96 -0.52
N GLY A 80 -3.70 -9.26 -1.79
CA GLY A 80 -4.56 -10.36 -2.23
C GLY A 80 -5.78 -9.91 -3.02
N THR A 81 -6.69 -10.84 -3.25
CA THR A 81 -7.86 -10.63 -4.12
C THR A 81 -9.11 -10.36 -3.30
N TRP A 82 -9.88 -9.36 -3.72
CA TRP A 82 -11.05 -8.84 -3.03
C TRP A 82 -12.26 -8.83 -3.95
N VAL A 83 -13.39 -9.28 -3.43
CA VAL A 83 -14.70 -9.27 -4.08
C VAL A 83 -15.40 -7.94 -3.77
N THR A 84 -15.76 -7.20 -4.82
CA THR A 84 -16.48 -5.92 -4.69
C THR A 84 -17.95 -6.12 -4.31
N PRO A 85 -18.67 -5.07 -3.85
CA PRO A 85 -20.05 -5.20 -3.40
C PRO A 85 -20.96 -5.82 -4.47
N GLY A 86 -21.78 -6.79 -4.05
CA GLY A 86 -22.67 -7.54 -4.95
C GLY A 86 -21.93 -8.55 -5.85
N GLY A 87 -20.65 -8.81 -5.63
CA GLY A 87 -19.87 -9.77 -6.42
C GLY A 87 -19.79 -9.36 -7.89
N LYS A 88 -19.64 -8.06 -8.16
CA LYS A 88 -19.58 -7.49 -9.52
C LYS A 88 -18.23 -7.71 -10.18
N SER A 89 -17.16 -7.67 -9.38
CA SER A 89 -15.78 -7.82 -9.85
C SER A 89 -14.87 -8.32 -8.74
N HIS A 90 -13.72 -8.87 -9.13
CA HIS A 90 -12.61 -9.15 -8.22
C HIS A 90 -11.45 -8.21 -8.53
N VAL A 91 -10.85 -7.66 -7.48
CA VAL A 91 -9.70 -6.75 -7.55
C VAL A 91 -8.55 -7.34 -6.75
N THR A 92 -7.41 -7.55 -7.39
CA THR A 92 -6.18 -7.95 -6.72
C THR A 92 -5.40 -6.69 -6.35
N ILE A 93 -5.06 -6.56 -5.06
CA ILE A 93 -4.21 -5.50 -4.53
C ILE A 93 -2.80 -6.06 -4.33
N GLU A 94 -1.83 -5.36 -4.89
CA GLU A 94 -0.42 -5.72 -4.95
C GLU A 94 0.43 -4.57 -4.39
N ALA A 95 1.62 -4.92 -3.87
CA ALA A 95 2.62 -3.94 -3.49
C ALA A 95 3.20 -3.27 -4.76
N GLY A 96 3.34 -1.96 -4.70
CA GLY A 96 3.96 -1.12 -5.70
C GLY A 96 5.31 -0.56 -5.23
N PRO A 97 5.96 0.26 -6.08
CA PRO A 97 7.21 0.93 -5.73
C PRO A 97 7.07 1.79 -4.48
N HIS A 98 8.16 1.96 -3.74
CA HIS A 98 8.25 2.87 -2.59
C HIS A 98 7.21 2.60 -1.48
N GLY A 99 6.83 1.33 -1.28
CA GLY A 99 5.87 0.96 -0.23
C GLY A 99 4.42 1.39 -0.53
N THR A 100 4.11 1.64 -1.80
CA THR A 100 2.73 1.93 -2.21
C THR A 100 1.94 0.65 -2.47
N TYR A 101 0.62 0.77 -2.57
CA TYR A 101 -0.28 -0.32 -2.95
C TYR A 101 -1.15 0.10 -4.13
N ALA A 102 -1.36 -0.84 -5.06
CA ALA A 102 -2.20 -0.64 -6.24
C ALA A 102 -3.09 -1.85 -6.48
N GLY A 103 -4.27 -1.62 -7.05
CA GLY A 103 -5.25 -2.68 -7.33
C GLY A 103 -5.69 -2.73 -8.78
N ARG A 104 -5.79 -3.93 -9.32
CA ARG A 104 -6.25 -4.21 -10.70
C ARG A 104 -7.46 -5.14 -10.71
N ILE A 105 -8.36 -4.92 -11.65
CA ILE A 105 -9.50 -5.83 -11.89
C ILE A 105 -8.95 -7.12 -12.51
N VAL A 106 -9.20 -8.26 -11.87
CA VAL A 106 -8.76 -9.59 -12.36
C VAL A 106 -9.91 -10.49 -12.80
N TRP A 107 -11.15 -10.14 -12.44
CA TRP A 107 -12.35 -10.86 -12.87
C TRP A 107 -13.57 -9.93 -12.85
N LEU A 108 -14.50 -10.17 -13.77
CA LEU A 108 -15.77 -9.46 -13.90
C LEU A 108 -16.91 -10.49 -13.97
N ARG A 109 -18.02 -10.22 -13.27
CA ARG A 109 -19.24 -11.04 -13.39
C ARG A 109 -19.83 -11.01 -14.80
N HIS A 110 -19.80 -9.83 -15.41
CA HIS A 110 -20.24 -9.60 -16.77
C HIS A 110 -19.09 -8.93 -17.52
N PRO A 111 -18.18 -9.71 -18.14
CA PRO A 111 -17.02 -9.19 -18.85
C PRO A 111 -17.42 -8.48 -20.16
N ASP A 112 -18.54 -8.88 -20.74
CA ASP A 112 -19.10 -8.30 -21.96
C ASP A 112 -20.32 -7.41 -21.66
N TYR A 113 -20.66 -6.52 -22.59
CA TYR A 113 -21.94 -5.81 -22.56
C TYR A 113 -23.10 -6.80 -22.80
N PRO A 114 -24.22 -6.67 -22.07
CA PRO A 114 -25.34 -7.58 -22.25
C PRO A 114 -25.97 -7.42 -23.64
N HIS A 115 -26.64 -8.47 -24.13
CA HIS A 115 -27.22 -8.45 -25.48
C HIS A 115 -28.37 -7.44 -25.65
N ASP A 116 -29.04 -7.08 -24.55
CA ASP A 116 -30.09 -6.07 -24.47
C ASP A 116 -29.55 -4.68 -24.06
N TYR A 117 -28.23 -4.46 -24.11
CA TYR A 117 -27.63 -3.15 -23.81
C TYR A 117 -28.26 -2.06 -24.69
N PRO A 118 -28.68 -0.91 -24.11
CA PRO A 118 -29.48 0.07 -24.82
C PRO A 118 -28.76 0.57 -26.07
N ALA A 119 -29.43 0.48 -27.20
CA ALA A 119 -28.96 1.05 -28.45
C ALA A 119 -29.13 2.58 -28.38
N ASN A 120 -28.02 3.28 -28.25
CA ASN A 120 -27.88 4.65 -28.72
C ASN A 120 -26.81 4.67 -29.83
N ASP A 121 -26.59 5.84 -30.43
CA ASP A 121 -25.67 6.03 -31.56
C ASP A 121 -24.25 5.49 -31.31
N SER A 122 -23.79 5.39 -30.05
CA SER A 122 -22.50 4.79 -29.68
C SER A 122 -22.60 3.36 -29.15
N ASP A 123 -23.75 2.98 -28.58
CA ASP A 123 -23.87 1.82 -27.70
C ASP A 123 -24.42 0.57 -28.41
N GLN A 124 -25.14 0.71 -29.53
CA GLN A 124 -25.65 -0.45 -30.28
C GLN A 124 -24.51 -1.34 -30.80
N ALA A 125 -23.35 -0.74 -31.08
CA ALA A 125 -22.16 -1.46 -31.48
C ALA A 125 -21.48 -2.20 -30.30
N LEU A 126 -21.84 -1.91 -29.04
CA LEU A 126 -21.16 -2.48 -27.87
C LEU A 126 -21.76 -3.80 -27.38
N ALA A 127 -23.03 -4.10 -27.68
CA ALA A 127 -23.69 -5.32 -27.24
C ALA A 127 -22.87 -6.58 -27.59
N GLY A 128 -22.63 -7.45 -26.61
CA GLY A 128 -21.82 -8.66 -26.77
C GLY A 128 -20.31 -8.44 -26.90
N ARG A 129 -19.81 -7.19 -26.90
CA ARG A 129 -18.38 -6.89 -26.91
C ARG A 129 -17.81 -6.88 -25.48
N PRO A 130 -16.49 -7.13 -25.32
CA PRO A 130 -15.81 -6.91 -24.05
C PRO A 130 -15.97 -5.47 -23.56
N LYS A 131 -16.15 -5.31 -22.24
CA LYS A 131 -16.22 -3.98 -21.63
C LYS A 131 -14.92 -3.23 -21.77
N VAL A 132 -15.03 -1.99 -22.21
CA VAL A 132 -13.93 -1.03 -22.34
C VAL A 132 -14.20 0.21 -21.50
N ASP A 133 -13.18 1.02 -21.28
CA ASP A 133 -13.22 2.24 -20.48
C ASP A 133 -13.89 3.43 -21.19
N ASN A 134 -15.06 3.20 -21.80
CA ASN A 134 -15.72 4.14 -22.70
C ASN A 134 -16.07 5.51 -22.07
N HIS A 135 -16.17 5.61 -20.74
CA HIS A 135 -16.42 6.84 -20.01
C HIS A 135 -15.15 7.65 -19.67
N ASN A 136 -13.96 7.15 -20.00
CA ASN A 136 -12.72 7.85 -19.66
C ASN A 136 -12.71 9.28 -20.24
N PRO A 137 -12.34 10.31 -19.46
CA PRO A 137 -12.25 11.68 -19.98
C PRO A 137 -11.21 11.81 -21.11
N ASP A 138 -10.12 11.04 -21.06
CA ASP A 138 -9.17 10.94 -22.17
C ASP A 138 -9.67 9.96 -23.23
N ARG A 139 -9.99 10.49 -24.42
CA ARG A 139 -10.44 9.68 -25.56
C ARG A 139 -9.46 8.58 -25.95
N LYS A 140 -8.16 8.76 -25.74
CA LYS A 140 -7.12 7.75 -26.06
C LYS A 140 -7.21 6.53 -25.15
N LEU A 141 -7.75 6.69 -23.94
CA LEU A 141 -7.88 5.61 -22.96
C LEU A 141 -9.20 4.84 -23.10
N ARG A 142 -10.18 5.35 -23.87
CA ARG A 142 -11.55 4.80 -23.92
C ARG A 142 -11.68 3.38 -24.45
N ASN A 143 -10.69 2.92 -25.21
CA ASN A 143 -10.71 1.59 -25.83
C ASN A 143 -9.97 0.53 -25.02
N ARG A 144 -9.38 0.89 -23.87
CA ARG A 144 -8.69 -0.10 -23.03
C ARG A 144 -9.70 -1.03 -22.35
N PRO A 145 -9.42 -2.33 -22.23
CA PRO A 145 -10.30 -3.25 -21.51
C PRO A 145 -10.48 -2.87 -20.04
N ILE A 146 -11.69 -3.09 -19.51
CA ILE A 146 -11.95 -2.97 -18.06
C ILE A 146 -11.26 -4.11 -17.29
N LEU A 147 -11.24 -5.31 -17.87
CA LEU A 147 -10.48 -6.42 -17.30
C LEU A 147 -8.98 -6.12 -17.38
N GLY A 148 -8.29 -6.25 -16.24
CA GLY A 148 -6.87 -5.87 -16.11
C GLY A 148 -6.64 -4.40 -15.76
N LEU A 149 -7.69 -3.57 -15.74
CA LEU A 149 -7.56 -2.14 -15.46
C LEU A 149 -7.12 -1.90 -14.01
N ARG A 150 -6.13 -1.01 -13.83
CA ARG A 150 -5.74 -0.49 -12.52
C ARG A 150 -6.78 0.53 -12.06
N VAL A 151 -7.51 0.19 -11.01
CA VAL A 151 -8.60 1.02 -10.45
C VAL A 151 -8.26 1.60 -9.08
N ILE A 152 -7.20 1.11 -8.43
CA ILE A 152 -6.71 1.58 -7.13
C ILE A 152 -5.22 1.90 -7.28
N SER A 153 -4.76 3.03 -6.75
CA SER A 153 -3.35 3.43 -6.84
C SER A 153 -2.93 4.39 -5.72
N GLY A 154 -1.62 4.46 -5.43
CA GLY A 154 -1.01 5.50 -4.59
C GLY A 154 -1.25 5.35 -3.08
N PHE A 155 -1.85 4.26 -2.64
CA PHE A 155 -2.09 4.03 -1.22
C PHE A 155 -0.79 3.73 -0.49
N HIS A 156 -0.64 4.25 0.73
CA HIS A 156 0.44 3.90 1.64
C HIS A 156 -0.13 3.56 3.02
N TRP A 157 0.54 2.68 3.74
CA TRP A 157 0.16 2.33 5.10
C TRP A 157 0.44 3.47 6.07
N ASN A 158 -0.53 3.81 6.90
CA ASN A 158 -0.41 4.74 8.01
C ASN A 158 -0.75 3.98 9.31
N ALA A 159 0.28 3.74 10.13
CA ALA A 159 0.16 2.98 11.37
C ALA A 159 -0.71 3.70 12.42
N SER A 160 -0.64 5.03 12.50
CA SER A 160 -1.42 5.83 13.44
C SER A 160 -2.92 5.75 13.16
N ASP A 161 -3.29 5.70 11.87
CA ASP A 161 -4.68 5.58 11.43
C ASP A 161 -5.15 4.12 11.31
N ASN A 162 -4.25 3.14 11.48
CA ASN A 162 -4.46 1.73 11.17
C ASN A 162 -5.16 1.54 9.80
N ALA A 163 -4.69 2.28 8.80
CA ALA A 163 -5.35 2.40 7.51
C ALA A 163 -4.34 2.66 6.38
N TYR A 164 -4.77 2.39 5.16
CA TYR A 164 -4.07 2.79 3.95
C TYR A 164 -4.69 4.08 3.42
N VAL A 165 -3.87 5.11 3.23
CA VAL A 165 -4.33 6.48 2.95
C VAL A 165 -3.58 7.08 1.77
N GLY A 166 -3.99 8.28 1.35
CA GLY A 166 -3.39 9.03 0.23
C GLY A 166 -3.64 8.44 -1.16
N GLY A 167 -4.45 7.39 -1.24
CA GLY A 167 -4.73 6.70 -2.50
C GLY A 167 -5.82 7.35 -3.34
N ALA A 168 -5.90 6.86 -4.57
CA ALA A 168 -6.91 7.24 -5.54
C ALA A 168 -7.63 6.00 -6.09
N CYS A 169 -8.94 6.11 -6.27
CA CYS A 169 -9.78 5.10 -6.91
C CYS A 169 -10.36 5.63 -8.23
N TYR A 170 -10.09 4.97 -9.34
CA TYR A 170 -10.72 5.25 -10.63
C TYR A 170 -11.98 4.40 -10.79
N ASP A 171 -13.11 5.02 -11.11
CA ASP A 171 -14.36 4.33 -11.45
C ASP A 171 -14.59 4.38 -12.97
N PRO A 172 -14.44 3.25 -13.69
CA PRO A 172 -14.66 3.21 -15.13
C PRO A 172 -16.13 3.38 -15.54
N THR A 173 -17.07 3.31 -14.59
CA THR A 173 -18.50 3.46 -14.89
C THR A 173 -18.90 4.93 -15.09
N ASP A 174 -18.16 5.87 -14.50
CA ASP A 174 -18.40 7.30 -14.65
C ASP A 174 -17.16 8.09 -15.12
N GLY A 175 -16.01 7.42 -15.28
CA GLY A 175 -14.76 8.01 -15.75
C GLY A 175 -14.05 8.88 -14.72
N LYS A 176 -14.44 8.84 -13.44
CA LYS A 176 -13.92 9.73 -12.41
C LYS A 176 -12.88 9.05 -11.52
N THR A 177 -11.99 9.88 -10.97
CA THR A 177 -11.03 9.46 -9.96
C THR A 177 -11.34 10.15 -8.65
N TYR A 178 -11.38 9.37 -7.58
CA TYR A 178 -11.73 9.83 -6.24
C TYR A 178 -10.54 9.67 -5.30
N HIS A 179 -10.36 10.63 -4.39
CA HIS A 179 -9.49 10.40 -3.25
C HIS A 179 -10.09 9.32 -2.36
N CYS A 180 -9.25 8.43 -1.85
CA CYS A 180 -9.69 7.26 -1.13
C CYS A 180 -8.82 6.95 0.09
N ARG A 181 -9.44 6.29 1.06
CA ARG A 181 -8.75 5.54 2.12
C ARG A 181 -9.34 4.15 2.24
N MET A 182 -8.56 3.20 2.72
CA MET A 182 -9.03 1.85 2.98
C MET A 182 -8.51 1.31 4.30
N TRP A 183 -9.27 0.44 4.95
CA TRP A 183 -8.89 -0.18 6.21
C TRP A 183 -9.50 -1.56 6.31
N LEU A 184 -8.82 -2.44 7.04
CA LEU A 184 -9.24 -3.82 7.22
C LEU A 184 -10.17 -3.94 8.43
N THR A 185 -11.21 -4.74 8.29
CA THR A 185 -12.14 -5.12 9.36
C THR A 185 -12.33 -6.63 9.37
N ASP A 186 -13.05 -7.16 10.36
CA ASP A 186 -13.33 -8.60 10.52
C ASP A 186 -12.06 -9.46 10.44
N GLY A 187 -11.02 -9.07 11.20
CA GLY A 187 -9.74 -9.79 11.21
C GLY A 187 -9.03 -9.87 9.86
N GLY A 188 -9.27 -8.90 8.96
CA GLY A 188 -8.68 -8.87 7.62
C GLY A 188 -9.48 -9.61 6.54
N LYS A 189 -10.69 -10.10 6.86
CA LYS A 189 -11.61 -10.71 5.89
C LYS A 189 -12.45 -9.69 5.15
N GLU A 190 -12.57 -8.48 5.69
CA GLU A 190 -13.24 -7.35 5.04
C GLU A 190 -12.27 -6.21 4.80
N LEU A 191 -12.42 -5.56 3.65
CA LEU A 191 -11.75 -4.30 3.32
C LEU A 191 -12.82 -3.23 3.16
N LYS A 192 -12.78 -2.21 4.01
CA LYS A 192 -13.57 -1.00 3.79
C LYS A 192 -12.81 -0.09 2.85
N LEU A 193 -13.44 0.35 1.78
CA LEU A 193 -12.91 1.32 0.83
C LEU A 193 -13.81 2.55 0.83
N ARG A 194 -13.29 3.70 1.24
CA ARG A 194 -14.04 4.96 1.27
C ARG A 194 -13.51 5.92 0.21
N GLY A 195 -14.39 6.36 -0.67
CA GLY A 195 -14.14 7.43 -1.64
C GLY A 195 -14.79 8.73 -1.21
N TYR A 196 -14.13 9.85 -1.53
CA TYR A 196 -14.56 11.20 -1.14
C TYR A 196 -14.92 12.04 -2.37
N VAL A 197 -15.99 12.84 -2.22
CA VAL A 197 -16.40 13.90 -3.13
C VAL A 197 -16.64 15.14 -2.28
N TRP A 198 -15.65 16.05 -2.26
CA TRP A 198 -15.66 17.20 -1.35
C TRP A 198 -15.87 16.77 0.12
N ILE A 199 -16.93 17.25 0.77
CA ILE A 199 -17.29 16.90 2.16
C ILE A 199 -18.08 15.58 2.26
N PHE A 200 -18.58 15.06 1.14
CA PHE A 200 -19.35 13.83 1.11
C PHE A 200 -18.45 12.62 0.87
N TYR A 201 -18.86 11.46 1.39
CA TYR A 201 -18.14 10.23 1.17
C TYR A 201 -19.09 9.04 1.05
N LYS A 202 -18.60 7.99 0.39
CA LYS A 202 -19.26 6.68 0.35
C LYS A 202 -18.26 5.61 0.72
N THR A 203 -18.66 4.68 1.57
CA THR A 203 -17.85 3.52 1.95
C THR A 203 -18.43 2.26 1.32
N GLN A 204 -17.58 1.48 0.66
CA GLN A 204 -17.86 0.14 0.19
C GLN A 204 -17.22 -0.88 1.12
N THR A 205 -17.84 -2.05 1.26
CA THR A 205 -17.24 -3.20 1.95
C THR A 205 -16.93 -4.26 0.93
N TRP A 206 -15.66 -4.62 0.80
CA TRP A 206 -15.17 -5.68 -0.06
C TRP A 206 -14.85 -6.89 0.80
N ARG A 207 -15.10 -8.09 0.27
CA ARG A 207 -14.83 -9.35 0.99
C ARG A 207 -13.58 -9.98 0.42
N ARG A 208 -12.70 -10.50 1.27
CA ARG A 208 -11.53 -11.25 0.80
C ARG A 208 -12.01 -12.47 0.02
N LEU A 209 -11.41 -12.70 -1.14
CA LEU A 209 -11.58 -13.95 -1.86
C LEU A 209 -10.76 -15.00 -1.12
N SER A 210 -11.38 -15.68 -0.16
CA SER A 210 -10.80 -16.83 0.51
C SER A 210 -10.66 -17.96 -0.51
N GLY A 211 -9.42 -18.31 -0.87
CA GLY A 211 -9.14 -19.52 -1.62
C GLY A 211 -9.55 -20.73 -0.79
N HIS A 212 -10.29 -21.64 -1.41
CA HIS A 212 -10.38 -23.02 -0.96
C HIS A 212 -9.03 -23.72 -1.14
#